data_AF-A0A4R9J6Y9-F1
#
_entry.id   AF-A0A4R9J6Y9-F1
#
_cell.length_a   1.000
_cell.length_b   1.000
_cell.length_c   1.000
_cell.angle_alpha   90.00
_cell.angle_beta   90.00
_cell.angle_gamma   90.00
#
_symmetry.space_group_name_H-M   'P 1'
#
loop_
_entity.id
_entity.type
_entity.pdbx_description
1 polymer ?
#
loop_
_entity_poly.entity_id
_entity_poly.type
_entity_poly.pdbx_seq_one_letter_code
_entity_poly.pdbx_strand_id
1 'polypeptide(L)'
;MKSILSFIFHCTLFLFSFPLFSETFLISESEYQKRGLKILETILQANQFPSPTIDSNLNTAAEKHGNYLSVNQNANVKVDSQMETIDWVHNEREGLPGFIGKTPQDQALAVGFKPDPGCYVGNTVLPLMKKEHRESPEFLFRGLLDTPFHRSMVLHPAIQRIGMKRVSYENGKYILVFFAEYCLSGKKPAFVHYPVSNEDQIRLRMPPELPNPFPQLQYLSYSTAITIQLFFDDNSETELFWDEAVLLDSKGKTIPTSTLSLANPPPDTKPFLKSMKFVAFVANEPFSPNSEYTVRTKVKNQLGKIVFQKTWKFRTEAEDSFFKTFAPQDPE
;
A
#
# COMPACT_ATOMS: atom_id res chain seq x y z
N MET A 1 29.73 -60.37 -46.91
CA MET A 1 29.62 -60.32 -45.43
C MET A 1 30.05 -58.94 -44.95
N LYS A 2 29.10 -58.05 -44.65
CA LYS A 2 29.36 -56.80 -43.91
C LYS A 2 28.21 -56.62 -42.92
N SER A 3 28.59 -56.60 -41.63
CA SER A 3 27.71 -56.58 -40.47
C SER A 3 27.08 -55.20 -40.30
N ILE A 4 25.77 -55.15 -40.04
CA ILE A 4 25.03 -53.93 -39.69
C ILE A 4 24.92 -53.92 -38.16
N LEU A 5 25.53 -52.92 -37.53
CA LEU A 5 25.49 -52.70 -36.08
C LEU A 5 24.28 -51.81 -35.75
N SER A 6 23.25 -52.36 -35.11
CA SER A 6 22.11 -51.60 -34.57
C SER A 6 22.50 -50.88 -33.29
N PHE A 7 22.35 -49.56 -33.27
CA PHE A 7 22.50 -48.72 -32.08
C PHE A 7 21.13 -48.60 -31.39
N ILE A 8 21.00 -49.13 -30.17
CA ILE A 8 19.81 -49.00 -29.33
C ILE A 8 19.98 -47.76 -28.45
N PHE A 9 19.15 -46.74 -28.66
CA PHE A 9 19.08 -45.55 -27.82
C PHE A 9 18.25 -45.87 -26.56
N HIS A 10 18.88 -45.87 -25.38
CA HIS A 10 18.18 -45.94 -24.10
C HIS A 10 17.66 -44.54 -23.74
N CYS A 11 16.36 -44.30 -23.89
CA CYS A 11 15.68 -43.14 -23.34
C CYS A 11 15.48 -43.35 -21.83
N THR A 12 16.28 -42.69 -21.00
CA THR A 12 16.08 -42.65 -19.56
C THR A 12 14.99 -41.60 -19.25
N LEU A 13 13.76 -42.04 -19.02
CA LEU A 13 12.69 -41.17 -18.52
C LEU A 13 12.99 -40.79 -17.07
N PHE A 14 13.46 -39.56 -16.84
CA PHE A 14 13.47 -38.97 -15.50
C PHE A 14 12.05 -38.52 -15.15
N LEU A 15 11.33 -39.33 -14.39
CA LEU A 15 10.10 -38.91 -13.72
C LEU A 15 10.48 -38.00 -12.56
N PHE A 16 10.44 -36.68 -12.79
CA PHE A 16 10.46 -35.71 -11.71
C PHE A 16 9.10 -35.72 -11.01
N SER A 17 9.01 -36.48 -9.93
CA SER A 17 7.90 -36.37 -8.97
C SER A 17 8.02 -35.03 -8.25
N PHE A 18 7.27 -34.02 -8.68
CA PHE A 18 7.10 -32.80 -7.91
C PHE A 18 6.30 -33.15 -6.63
N PRO A 19 6.79 -32.81 -5.43
CA PRO A 19 6.00 -32.99 -4.23
C PRO A 19 4.77 -32.07 -4.31
N LEU A 20 3.58 -32.68 -4.21
CA LEU A 20 2.26 -32.01 -4.19
C LEU A 20 1.94 -31.31 -2.86
N PHE A 21 2.93 -31.12 -1.99
CA PHE A 21 2.74 -30.44 -0.72
C PHE A 21 3.42 -29.08 -0.78
N SER A 22 2.59 -28.03 -0.81
CA SER A 22 3.04 -26.67 -0.49
C SER A 22 3.49 -26.69 0.97
N GLU A 23 4.80 -26.79 1.19
CA GLU A 23 5.38 -26.50 2.50
C GLU A 23 5.00 -25.06 2.84
N THR A 24 4.15 -24.89 3.84
CA THR A 24 3.87 -23.60 4.44
C THR A 24 5.12 -23.19 5.21
N PHE A 25 6.03 -22.48 4.54
CA PHE A 25 7.20 -21.90 5.18
C PHE A 25 6.73 -20.80 6.15
N LEU A 26 6.59 -21.15 7.42
CA LEU A 26 6.45 -20.16 8.50
C LEU A 26 7.77 -19.41 8.62
N ILE A 27 7.79 -18.13 8.25
CA ILE A 27 8.97 -17.29 8.45
C ILE A 27 8.93 -16.67 9.85
N SER A 28 10.10 -16.59 10.50
CA SER A 28 10.21 -15.89 11.78
C SER A 28 9.86 -14.41 11.64
N GLU A 29 9.44 -13.76 12.72
CA GLU A 29 9.10 -12.33 12.68
C GLU A 29 10.29 -11.43 12.31
N SER A 30 11.50 -11.81 12.75
CA SER A 30 12.73 -11.11 12.34
C SER A 30 12.97 -11.20 10.84
N GLU A 31 12.75 -12.38 10.25
CA GLU A 31 12.86 -12.57 8.80
C GLU A 31 11.76 -11.81 8.03
N TYR A 32 10.53 -11.78 8.55
CA TYR A 32 9.44 -10.97 8.01
C TYR A 32 9.81 -9.48 7.97
N GLN A 33 10.30 -8.94 9.09
CA GLN A 33 10.71 -7.54 9.20
C GLN A 33 11.87 -7.22 8.25
N LYS A 34 12.89 -8.07 8.19
CA LYS A 34 14.05 -7.90 7.30
C LYS A 34 13.65 -7.87 5.83
N ARG A 35 12.81 -8.82 5.40
CA ARG A 35 12.28 -8.86 4.02
C ARG A 35 11.39 -7.65 3.73
N GLY A 36 10.55 -7.27 4.69
CA GLY A 36 9.70 -6.09 4.59
C GLY A 36 10.50 -4.80 4.41
N LEU A 37 11.54 -4.59 5.21
CA LEU A 37 12.47 -3.48 5.02
C LEU A 37 13.06 -3.50 3.62
N LYS A 38 13.54 -4.66 3.14
CA LYS A 38 14.16 -4.74 1.81
C LYS A 38 13.19 -4.37 0.68
N ILE A 39 11.93 -4.75 0.81
CA ILE A 39 10.88 -4.37 -0.15
C ILE A 39 10.67 -2.85 -0.12
N LEU A 40 10.49 -2.27 1.07
CA LEU A 40 10.31 -0.82 1.22
C LEU A 40 11.52 -0.03 0.69
N GLU A 41 12.74 -0.47 0.98
CA GLU A 41 13.96 0.12 0.42
C GLU A 41 13.92 0.13 -1.10
N THR A 42 13.52 -0.98 -1.72
CA THR A 42 13.47 -1.11 -3.19
C THR A 42 12.46 -0.12 -3.78
N ILE A 43 11.28 -0.02 -3.16
CA ILE A 43 10.22 0.93 -3.55
C ILE A 43 10.71 2.37 -3.43
N LEU A 44 11.31 2.74 -2.30
CA LEU A 44 11.79 4.10 -2.05
C LEU A 44 12.98 4.46 -2.94
N GLN A 45 13.91 3.53 -3.17
CA GLN A 45 15.05 3.72 -4.07
C GLN A 45 14.63 3.88 -5.53
N ALA A 46 13.60 3.17 -5.99
CA ALA A 46 13.02 3.39 -7.32
C ALA A 46 12.50 4.83 -7.49
N ASN A 47 12.14 5.48 -6.38
CA ASN A 47 11.72 6.88 -6.31
C ASN A 47 12.84 7.86 -5.93
N GLN A 48 14.08 7.38 -5.81
CA GLN A 48 15.25 8.17 -5.37
C GLN A 48 15.08 8.75 -3.95
N PHE A 49 14.30 8.08 -3.11
CA PHE A 49 14.13 8.44 -1.71
C PHE A 49 15.14 7.70 -0.83
N PRO A 50 15.50 8.29 0.33
CA PRO A 50 16.36 7.62 1.31
C PRO A 50 15.73 6.31 1.79
N SER A 51 16.59 5.31 2.02
CA SER A 51 16.20 4.05 2.65
C SER A 51 16.00 4.26 4.16
N PRO A 52 14.89 3.77 4.74
CA PRO A 52 14.69 3.83 6.17
C PRO A 52 15.45 2.70 6.88
N THR A 53 15.44 2.70 8.21
CA THR A 53 15.96 1.61 9.03
C THR A 53 14.86 1.01 9.91
N ILE A 54 15.03 -0.24 10.36
CA ILE A 54 14.14 -0.83 11.36
C ILE A 54 14.51 -0.27 12.74
N ASP A 55 13.49 0.13 13.50
CA ASP A 55 13.63 0.52 14.91
C ASP A 55 12.88 -0.47 15.81
N SER A 56 13.56 -0.98 16.84
CA SER A 56 13.00 -1.99 17.74
C SER A 56 11.83 -1.47 18.56
N ASN A 57 11.85 -0.19 18.96
CA ASN A 57 10.76 0.40 19.73
C ASN A 57 9.54 0.60 18.83
N LEU A 58 9.72 0.99 17.56
CA LEU A 58 8.59 1.02 16.61
C LEU A 58 8.03 -0.38 16.32
N ASN A 59 8.85 -1.44 16.30
CA ASN A 59 8.34 -2.81 16.24
C ASN A 59 7.51 -3.17 17.49
N THR A 60 7.94 -2.74 18.67
CA THR A 60 7.17 -2.92 19.92
C THR A 60 5.87 -2.12 19.90
N ALA A 61 5.87 -0.89 19.38
CA ALA A 61 4.65 -0.10 19.20
C ALA A 61 3.66 -0.82 18.26
N ALA A 62 4.14 -1.32 17.12
CA ALA A 62 3.32 -2.08 16.17
C ALA A 62 2.71 -3.35 16.81
N GLU A 63 3.48 -4.08 17.61
CA GLU A 63 3.00 -5.24 18.36
C GLU A 63 1.95 -4.89 19.40
N LYS A 64 2.21 -3.88 20.23
CA LYS A 64 1.27 -3.45 21.28
C LYS A 64 -0.03 -2.93 20.69
N HIS A 65 0.06 -2.11 19.63
CA HIS A 65 -1.11 -1.59 18.95
C HIS A 65 -1.94 -2.70 18.28
N GLY A 66 -1.29 -3.64 17.58
CA GLY A 66 -2.01 -4.79 17.02
C GLY A 66 -2.66 -5.66 18.09
N ASN A 67 -2.03 -5.83 19.27
CA ASN A 67 -2.63 -6.55 20.40
C ASN A 67 -3.85 -5.79 20.93
N TYR A 68 -3.76 -4.47 21.07
CA TYR A 68 -4.88 -3.61 21.46
C TYR A 68 -6.06 -3.78 20.49
N LEU A 69 -5.82 -3.73 19.18
CA LEU A 69 -6.87 -3.93 18.17
C LEU A 69 -7.48 -5.33 18.27
N SER A 70 -6.65 -6.36 18.48
CA SER A 70 -7.12 -7.75 18.60
C SER A 70 -7.96 -8.01 19.85
N VAL A 71 -7.73 -7.32 20.97
CA VAL A 71 -8.54 -7.56 22.19
C VAL A 71 -9.81 -6.72 22.23
N ASN A 72 -9.84 -5.60 21.49
CA ASN A 72 -10.93 -4.63 21.54
C ASN A 72 -11.85 -4.63 20.31
N GLN A 73 -11.65 -5.51 19.33
CA GLN A 73 -12.47 -5.61 18.11
C GLN A 73 -13.98 -5.72 18.37
N ASN A 74 -14.36 -6.28 19.53
CA ASN A 74 -15.73 -6.56 19.94
C ASN A 74 -16.21 -5.62 21.06
N ALA A 75 -15.49 -4.53 21.34
CA ALA A 75 -15.77 -3.65 22.48
C ALA A 75 -17.10 -2.87 22.37
N ASN A 76 -18.04 -3.27 21.51
CA ASN A 76 -19.29 -2.58 21.19
C ASN A 76 -19.08 -1.08 21.00
N VAL A 77 -17.94 -0.74 20.40
CA VAL A 77 -17.60 0.62 20.03
C VAL A 77 -18.59 1.04 18.94
N LYS A 78 -19.50 1.95 19.28
CA LYS A 78 -20.37 2.57 18.31
C LYS A 78 -19.49 3.36 17.33
N VAL A 79 -19.60 3.00 16.05
CA VAL A 79 -18.91 3.66 14.95
C VAL A 79 -20.00 4.17 14.02
N ASP A 80 -20.22 5.47 14.06
CA ASP A 80 -21.30 6.16 13.37
C ASP A 80 -20.89 6.66 11.98
N SER A 81 -19.58 6.58 11.62
CA SER A 81 -19.07 6.98 10.31
C SER A 81 -17.82 6.21 9.85
N GLN A 82 -17.47 6.33 8.57
CA GLN A 82 -16.20 5.79 8.04
C GLN A 82 -14.99 6.45 8.72
N MET A 83 -15.07 7.76 8.98
CA MET A 83 -14.00 8.49 9.67
C MET A 83 -13.79 8.02 11.10
N GLU A 84 -14.86 7.66 11.82
CA GLU A 84 -14.74 7.04 13.14
C GLU A 84 -14.17 5.62 13.06
N THR A 85 -14.42 4.89 11.98
CA THR A 85 -13.79 3.58 11.75
C THR A 85 -12.29 3.73 11.59
N ILE A 86 -11.87 4.70 10.79
CA ILE A 86 -10.46 5.01 10.55
C ILE A 86 -9.82 5.47 11.86
N ASP A 87 -10.44 6.42 12.57
CA ASP A 87 -9.97 6.87 13.88
C ASP A 87 -9.77 5.70 14.84
N TRP A 88 -10.73 4.77 14.92
CA TRP A 88 -10.62 3.58 15.76
C TRP A 88 -9.45 2.66 15.41
N VAL A 89 -9.13 2.51 14.12
CA VAL A 89 -8.05 1.61 13.66
C VAL A 89 -6.67 2.22 13.87
N HIS A 90 -6.54 3.55 13.92
CA HIS A 90 -5.25 4.23 14.08
C HIS A 90 -5.02 4.77 15.50
N ASN A 91 -6.08 5.12 16.22
CA ASN A 91 -6.04 5.72 17.54
C ASN A 91 -6.64 4.78 18.60
N GLU A 92 -5.97 4.68 19.75
CA GLU A 92 -6.46 3.88 20.88
C GLU A 92 -7.36 4.72 21.78
N ARG A 93 -8.29 4.06 22.47
CA ARG A 93 -9.20 4.68 23.42
C ARG A 93 -8.77 4.37 24.84
N GLU A 94 -8.63 5.42 25.62
CA GLU A 94 -8.26 5.32 27.03
C GLU A 94 -9.29 4.48 27.80
N GLY A 95 -8.80 3.67 28.74
CA GLY A 95 -9.62 2.77 29.56
C GLY A 95 -9.92 1.40 28.94
N LEU A 96 -9.59 1.18 27.66
CA LEU A 96 -9.71 -0.15 27.04
C LEU A 96 -8.47 -1.02 27.31
N PRO A 97 -8.64 -2.35 27.43
CA PRO A 97 -7.53 -3.29 27.63
C PRO A 97 -6.41 -3.12 26.58
N GLY A 98 -5.17 -3.09 27.05
CA GLY A 98 -3.99 -2.98 26.18
C GLY A 98 -3.67 -1.57 25.69
N PHE A 99 -4.43 -0.54 26.11
CA PHE A 99 -4.13 0.86 25.79
C PHE A 99 -2.72 1.25 26.25
N ILE A 100 -1.95 1.83 25.32
CA ILE A 100 -0.62 2.39 25.58
C ILE A 100 -0.52 3.87 25.17
N GLY A 101 -1.38 4.34 24.26
CA GLY A 101 -1.37 5.73 23.84
C GLY A 101 -2.45 6.05 22.81
N LYS A 102 -3.01 7.25 22.89
CA LYS A 102 -4.12 7.65 22.02
C LYS A 102 -3.71 7.71 20.56
N THR A 103 -2.66 8.47 20.23
CA THR A 103 -2.19 8.65 18.86
C THR A 103 -1.02 7.73 18.53
N PRO A 104 -0.67 7.50 17.24
CA PRO A 104 0.55 6.77 16.87
C PRO A 104 1.82 7.35 17.51
N GLN A 105 1.85 8.68 17.69
CA GLN A 105 2.92 9.37 18.39
C GLN A 105 3.00 8.98 19.86
N ASP A 106 1.85 8.97 20.57
CA ASP A 106 1.77 8.57 21.97
C ASP A 106 2.14 7.09 22.16
N GLN A 107 1.66 6.22 21.26
CA GLN A 107 1.95 4.78 21.25
C GLN A 107 3.45 4.53 21.14
N ALA A 108 4.13 5.24 20.24
CA ALA A 108 5.58 5.15 20.09
C ALA A 108 6.33 5.67 21.34
N LEU A 109 5.91 6.81 21.89
CA LEU A 109 6.51 7.36 23.12
C LEU A 109 6.35 6.42 24.32
N ALA A 110 5.19 5.75 24.45
CA ALA A 110 4.89 4.82 25.54
C ALA A 110 5.81 3.59 25.58
N VAL A 111 6.35 3.18 24.42
CA VAL A 111 7.34 2.09 24.32
C VAL A 111 8.78 2.59 24.31
N GLY A 112 9.00 3.86 24.66
CA GLY A 112 10.32 4.46 24.79
C GLY A 112 10.97 4.93 23.48
N PHE A 113 10.24 4.92 22.36
CA PHE A 113 10.72 5.55 21.12
C PHE A 113 10.85 7.06 21.33
N LYS A 114 11.91 7.65 20.79
CA LYS A 114 12.16 9.09 20.82
C LYS A 114 12.30 9.56 19.38
N PRO A 115 11.29 10.24 18.82
CA PRO A 115 11.42 10.81 17.49
C PRO A 115 12.49 11.90 17.49
N ASP A 116 13.14 12.07 16.34
CA ASP A 116 14.10 13.15 16.17
C ASP A 116 13.37 14.51 16.11
N PRO A 117 14.03 15.64 16.45
CA PRO A 117 13.41 16.95 16.39
C PRO A 117 12.85 17.27 14.99
N GLY A 118 11.58 17.65 14.92
CA GLY A 118 10.88 17.92 13.65
C GLY A 118 10.42 16.67 12.91
N CYS A 119 10.39 15.53 13.60
CA CYS A 119 9.83 14.28 13.11
C CYS A 119 8.56 13.90 13.90
N TYR A 120 7.66 13.18 13.24
CA TYR A 120 6.45 12.65 13.86
C TYR A 120 6.26 11.18 13.49
N VAL A 121 5.47 10.47 14.26
CA VAL A 121 5.15 9.06 14.02
C VAL A 121 3.73 8.91 13.51
N GLY A 122 3.56 8.12 12.45
CA GLY A 122 2.26 7.65 11.96
C GLY A 122 2.20 6.13 11.95
N ASN A 123 0.98 5.59 11.88
CA ASN A 123 0.76 4.16 11.70
C ASN A 123 -0.23 3.85 10.58
N THR A 124 -0.18 2.64 10.07
CA THR A 124 -1.23 2.07 9.24
C THR A 124 -1.42 0.60 9.53
N VAL A 125 -2.62 0.11 9.26
CA VAL A 125 -3.06 -1.25 9.55
C VAL A 125 -3.73 -1.83 8.32
N LEU A 126 -3.36 -3.05 7.94
CA LEU A 126 -4.13 -3.81 6.95
C LEU A 126 -5.10 -4.78 7.65
N PRO A 127 -6.35 -4.89 7.14
CA PRO A 127 -7.45 -5.58 7.81
C PRO A 127 -7.22 -7.08 7.94
N LEU A 128 -8.05 -7.77 8.71
CA LEU A 128 -7.91 -9.18 9.09
C LEU A 128 -8.06 -10.16 7.93
N MET A 129 -7.03 -10.96 7.65
CA MET A 129 -7.11 -12.06 6.66
C MET A 129 -6.40 -13.31 7.13
N LYS A 130 -6.71 -14.44 6.48
CA LYS A 130 -6.16 -15.77 6.81
C LYS A 130 -4.63 -15.76 6.84
N LYS A 131 -4.05 -16.46 7.82
CA LYS A 131 -2.60 -16.53 8.05
C LYS A 131 -1.82 -17.00 6.81
N GLU A 132 -2.35 -17.99 6.08
CA GLU A 132 -1.72 -18.55 4.88
C GLU A 132 -1.42 -17.52 3.78
N HIS A 133 -2.19 -16.43 3.69
CA HIS A 133 -1.99 -15.38 2.68
C HIS A 133 -0.97 -14.31 3.11
N ARG A 134 -0.46 -14.36 4.35
CA ARG A 134 0.25 -13.24 5.00
C ARG A 134 1.56 -13.61 5.68
N GLU A 135 2.09 -14.79 5.38
CA GLU A 135 3.44 -15.15 5.80
C GLU A 135 4.50 -14.27 5.12
N SER A 136 4.15 -13.59 4.02
CA SER A 136 5.06 -12.76 3.24
C SER A 136 4.81 -11.25 3.46
N PRO A 137 5.86 -10.44 3.70
CA PRO A 137 5.74 -8.97 3.84
C PRO A 137 5.43 -8.26 2.52
N GLU A 138 5.61 -8.92 1.37
CA GLU A 138 5.15 -8.43 0.07
C GLU A 138 3.65 -8.14 0.09
N PHE A 139 2.86 -8.92 0.84
CA PHE A 139 1.45 -8.63 1.05
C PHE A 139 1.24 -7.25 1.68
N LEU A 140 2.01 -6.94 2.75
CA LEU A 140 1.89 -5.68 3.47
C LEU A 140 2.19 -4.51 2.53
N PHE A 141 3.37 -4.51 1.92
CA PHE A 141 3.80 -3.38 1.14
C PHE A 141 3.06 -3.23 -0.18
N ARG A 142 2.67 -4.33 -0.85
CA ARG A 142 1.81 -4.22 -2.05
C ARG A 142 0.40 -3.76 -1.66
N GLY A 143 -0.17 -4.27 -0.56
CA GLY A 143 -1.48 -3.81 -0.08
C GLY A 143 -1.52 -2.32 0.24
N LEU A 144 -0.49 -1.83 0.95
CA LEU A 144 -0.35 -0.41 1.27
C LEU A 144 -0.03 0.43 0.03
N LEU A 145 0.81 -0.06 -0.89
CA LEU A 145 1.16 0.66 -2.10
C LEU A 145 0.04 0.71 -3.13
N ASP A 146 -0.83 -0.28 -3.23
CA ASP A 146 -1.83 -0.29 -4.30
C ASP A 146 -3.03 0.60 -3.98
N THR A 147 -3.18 1.02 -2.73
CA THR A 147 -4.27 1.87 -2.24
C THR A 147 -3.81 3.32 -2.06
N PRO A 148 -4.50 4.32 -2.64
CA PRO A 148 -4.03 5.70 -2.67
C PRO A 148 -3.77 6.34 -1.30
N PHE A 149 -4.59 6.06 -0.28
CA PHE A 149 -4.43 6.69 1.02
C PHE A 149 -3.28 6.06 1.81
N HIS A 150 -3.21 4.73 1.87
CA HIS A 150 -2.07 4.07 2.50
C HIS A 150 -0.75 4.30 1.77
N ARG A 151 -0.78 4.43 0.43
CA ARG A 151 0.41 4.72 -0.37
C ARG A 151 1.08 6.01 0.08
N SER A 152 0.30 7.03 0.44
CA SER A 152 0.84 8.30 0.95
C SER A 152 1.73 8.13 2.19
N MET A 153 1.51 7.07 2.96
CA MET A 153 2.25 6.76 4.18
C MET A 153 3.52 5.94 3.91
N VAL A 154 3.49 5.01 2.96
CA VAL A 154 4.63 4.13 2.67
C VAL A 154 5.53 4.64 1.54
N LEU A 155 4.99 5.46 0.63
CA LEU A 155 5.73 6.14 -0.44
C LEU A 155 6.06 7.58 -0.04
N HIS A 156 6.43 7.79 1.22
CA HIS A 156 6.70 9.11 1.76
C HIS A 156 8.22 9.41 1.72
N PRO A 157 8.68 10.52 1.13
CA PRO A 157 10.12 10.80 0.98
C PRO A 157 10.89 11.13 2.28
N ALA A 158 10.21 11.08 3.42
CA ALA A 158 10.76 11.46 4.73
C ALA A 158 10.71 10.33 5.75
N ILE A 159 10.38 9.11 5.33
CA ILE A 159 10.49 7.93 6.21
C ILE A 159 11.95 7.77 6.60
N GLN A 160 12.21 7.67 7.91
CA GLN A 160 13.55 7.49 8.46
C GLN A 160 13.68 6.16 9.19
N ARG A 161 12.70 5.87 10.05
CA ARG A 161 12.63 4.65 10.84
C ARG A 161 11.26 4.01 10.66
N ILE A 162 11.22 2.69 10.66
CA ILE A 162 9.98 1.92 10.57
C ILE A 162 9.92 0.86 11.66
N GLY A 163 8.70 0.48 12.01
CA GLY A 163 8.40 -0.73 12.74
C GLY A 163 7.28 -1.47 12.04
N MET A 164 7.32 -2.80 12.04
CA MET A 164 6.22 -3.59 11.51
C MET A 164 6.04 -4.88 12.29
N LYS A 165 4.79 -5.31 12.43
CA LYS A 165 4.44 -6.53 13.14
C LYS A 165 3.26 -7.25 12.51
N ARG A 166 3.35 -8.58 12.45
CA ARG A 166 2.19 -9.46 12.33
C ARG A 166 1.66 -9.81 13.72
N VAL A 167 0.44 -9.39 14.02
CA VAL A 167 -0.21 -9.72 15.30
C VAL A 167 -1.30 -10.76 15.06
N SER A 168 -1.21 -11.86 15.80
CA SER A 168 -2.22 -12.92 15.74
C SER A 168 -3.59 -12.38 16.13
N TYR A 169 -4.56 -12.79 15.35
CA TYR A 169 -5.97 -12.52 15.60
C TYR A 169 -6.73 -13.84 15.68
N GLU A 170 -7.92 -13.80 16.26
CA GLU A 170 -8.83 -14.94 16.34
C GLU A 170 -9.05 -15.63 14.97
N ASN A 171 -9.44 -16.90 14.99
CA ASN A 171 -9.79 -17.66 13.78
C ASN A 171 -8.66 -17.77 12.74
N GLY A 172 -7.40 -17.81 13.19
CA GLY A 172 -6.26 -18.01 12.30
C GLY A 172 -6.07 -16.85 11.33
N LYS A 173 -6.24 -15.61 11.80
CA LYS A 173 -5.97 -14.39 11.02
C LYS A 173 -4.78 -13.61 11.58
N TYR A 174 -4.27 -12.67 10.78
CA TYR A 174 -3.30 -11.66 11.23
C TYR A 174 -3.82 -10.24 11.01
N ILE A 175 -3.54 -9.36 11.97
CA ILE A 175 -3.45 -7.91 11.77
C ILE A 175 -2.02 -7.59 11.35
N LEU A 176 -1.86 -6.80 10.29
CA LEU A 176 -0.54 -6.28 9.91
C LEU A 176 -0.48 -4.83 10.31
N VAL A 177 0.48 -4.48 11.18
CA VAL A 177 0.65 -3.13 11.70
C VAL A 177 1.98 -2.59 11.23
N PHE A 178 1.98 -1.37 10.71
CA PHE A 178 3.15 -0.63 10.26
C PHE A 178 3.20 0.72 10.96
N PHE A 179 4.36 1.06 11.50
CA PHE A 179 4.69 2.37 12.05
C PHE A 179 5.83 2.97 11.24
N ALA A 180 5.80 4.27 11.06
CA ALA A 180 6.89 5.01 10.46
C ALA A 180 7.09 6.35 11.16
N GLU A 181 8.36 6.73 11.31
CA GLU A 181 8.74 8.09 11.62
C GLU A 181 9.00 8.86 10.32
N TYR A 182 8.41 10.06 10.25
CA TYR A 182 8.54 11.00 9.15
C TYR A 182 9.23 12.28 9.60
N CYS A 183 10.36 12.62 9.00
CA CYS A 183 11.13 13.83 9.32
C CYS A 183 10.95 14.92 8.26
N LEU A 184 10.11 15.92 8.57
CA LEU A 184 9.75 16.99 7.64
C LEU A 184 10.73 18.17 7.67
N SER A 185 11.49 18.33 8.76
CA SER A 185 12.38 19.48 8.96
C SER A 185 13.39 19.65 7.82
N GLY A 186 13.48 20.88 7.30
CA GLY A 186 14.42 21.26 6.24
C GLY A 186 14.12 20.68 4.85
N LYS A 187 12.98 20.01 4.66
CA LYS A 187 12.55 19.50 3.35
C LYS A 187 11.88 20.62 2.55
N LYS A 188 12.00 20.55 1.22
CA LYS A 188 11.36 21.49 0.29
C LYS A 188 10.12 20.83 -0.33
N PRO A 189 9.08 21.60 -0.69
CA PRO A 189 7.91 21.08 -1.37
C PRO A 189 8.29 20.21 -2.58
N ALA A 190 7.75 19.00 -2.66
CA ALA A 190 8.09 18.05 -3.71
C ALA A 190 6.86 17.24 -4.14
N PHE A 191 6.65 17.15 -5.45
CA PHE A 191 5.65 16.26 -6.02
C PHE A 191 6.18 14.84 -6.15
N VAL A 192 5.40 13.90 -5.65
CA VAL A 192 5.61 12.45 -5.80
C VAL A 192 4.44 11.91 -6.60
N HIS A 193 4.71 10.99 -7.52
CA HIS A 193 3.66 10.32 -8.28
C HIS A 193 3.86 8.82 -8.29
N TYR A 194 2.77 8.09 -8.47
CA TYR A 194 2.77 6.64 -8.64
C TYR A 194 1.80 6.25 -9.76
N PRO A 195 2.10 5.25 -10.60
CA PRO A 195 3.37 4.53 -10.69
C PRO A 195 4.57 5.43 -11.01
N VAL A 196 5.77 4.94 -10.68
CA VAL A 196 7.02 5.57 -11.08
C VAL A 196 7.21 5.42 -12.59
N SER A 197 8.02 6.30 -13.19
CA SER A 197 8.34 6.21 -14.61
C SER A 197 9.04 4.90 -14.93
N ASN A 198 8.46 4.14 -15.86
CA ASN A 198 8.89 2.81 -16.31
C ASN A 198 8.83 1.72 -15.22
N GLU A 199 8.04 1.94 -14.17
CA GLU A 199 7.74 0.88 -13.20
C GLU A 199 7.00 -0.26 -13.91
N ASP A 200 7.34 -1.50 -13.55
CA ASP A 200 6.69 -2.71 -14.01
C ASP A 200 5.92 -3.39 -12.88
N GLN A 201 5.23 -4.48 -13.20
CA GLN A 201 4.47 -5.27 -12.20
C GLN A 201 3.39 -4.48 -11.44
N ILE A 202 2.85 -3.42 -12.05
CA ILE A 202 1.72 -2.68 -11.49
C ILE A 202 0.49 -3.59 -11.44
N ARG A 203 -0.12 -3.70 -10.26
CA ARG A 203 -1.32 -4.52 -10.07
C ARG A 203 -2.45 -4.09 -10.99
N LEU A 204 -3.24 -5.06 -11.42
CA LEU A 204 -4.33 -4.81 -12.35
C LEU A 204 -5.47 -4.03 -11.71
N ARG A 205 -5.71 -4.24 -10.41
CA ARG A 205 -6.80 -3.62 -9.64
C ARG A 205 -6.35 -3.19 -8.24
N MET A 206 -7.01 -2.17 -7.74
CA MET A 206 -6.84 -1.69 -6.37
C MET A 206 -7.48 -2.68 -5.37
N PRO A 207 -6.83 -2.99 -4.24
CA PRO A 207 -7.48 -3.77 -3.20
C PRO A 207 -8.45 -2.90 -2.37
N PRO A 208 -9.25 -3.51 -1.47
CA PRO A 208 -10.09 -2.79 -0.52
C PRO A 208 -9.37 -1.63 0.19
N GLU A 209 -10.00 -0.47 0.22
CA GLU A 209 -9.56 0.69 1.02
C GLU A 209 -10.78 1.34 1.67
N LEU A 210 -10.60 1.78 2.92
CA LEU A 210 -11.59 2.53 3.69
C LEU A 210 -10.95 3.88 4.07
N PRO A 211 -11.55 5.03 3.70
CA PRO A 211 -12.78 5.16 2.93
C PRO A 211 -12.58 4.71 1.47
N ASN A 212 -13.65 4.30 0.78
CA ASN A 212 -13.53 3.96 -0.65
C ASN A 212 -13.18 5.25 -1.44
N PRO A 213 -12.02 5.34 -2.10
CA PRO A 213 -11.61 6.54 -2.83
C PRO A 213 -12.46 6.82 -4.09
N PHE A 214 -13.16 5.80 -4.59
CA PHE A 214 -13.99 5.88 -5.81
C PHE A 214 -15.38 5.26 -5.56
N PRO A 215 -16.23 5.87 -4.71
CA PRO A 215 -17.53 5.31 -4.32
C PRO A 215 -18.56 5.24 -5.45
N GLN A 216 -18.34 5.97 -6.55
CA GLN A 216 -19.18 5.97 -7.74
C GLN A 216 -18.98 4.76 -8.65
N LEU A 217 -17.88 4.02 -8.47
CA LEU A 217 -17.58 2.81 -9.24
C LEU A 217 -18.03 1.58 -8.47
N GLN A 218 -18.30 0.49 -9.20
CA GLN A 218 -18.53 -0.79 -8.57
C GLN A 218 -17.28 -1.20 -7.76
N TYR A 219 -17.51 -1.63 -6.52
CA TYR A 219 -16.43 -1.93 -5.59
C TYR A 219 -15.51 -3.02 -6.17
N LEU A 220 -14.20 -2.77 -6.18
CA LEU A 220 -13.15 -3.67 -6.70
C LEU A 220 -13.20 -3.98 -8.21
N SER A 221 -13.95 -3.19 -8.98
CA SER A 221 -14.06 -3.34 -10.45
C SER A 221 -13.16 -2.38 -11.23
N TYR A 222 -12.22 -1.69 -10.58
CA TYR A 222 -11.43 -0.62 -11.19
C TYR A 222 -9.93 -0.84 -10.98
N SER A 223 -9.11 -0.13 -11.76
CA SER A 223 -7.68 -0.33 -11.75
C SER A 223 -7.00 0.09 -10.44
N THR A 224 -5.73 -0.27 -10.29
CA THR A 224 -4.85 0.39 -9.30
C THR A 224 -4.83 1.90 -9.54
N ALA A 225 -4.84 2.68 -8.47
CA ALA A 225 -4.89 4.14 -8.54
C ALA A 225 -3.55 4.75 -8.97
N ILE A 226 -3.62 5.68 -9.92
CA ILE A 226 -2.52 6.57 -10.29
C ILE A 226 -2.65 7.83 -9.45
N THR A 227 -1.56 8.26 -8.81
CA THR A 227 -1.59 9.32 -7.79
C THR A 227 -0.52 10.36 -7.99
N ILE A 228 -0.82 11.59 -7.59
CA ILE A 228 0.12 12.70 -7.48
C ILE A 228 -0.11 13.38 -6.14
N GLN A 229 0.95 13.52 -5.36
CA GLN A 229 0.91 14.10 -4.02
C GLN A 229 1.99 15.16 -3.85
N LEU A 230 1.66 16.27 -3.20
CA LEU A 230 2.61 17.29 -2.81
C LEU A 230 3.02 17.08 -1.35
N PHE A 231 4.27 16.71 -1.14
CA PHE A 231 4.88 16.59 0.19
C PHE A 231 5.61 17.88 0.57
N PHE A 232 5.83 18.08 1.88
CA PHE A 232 6.66 19.15 2.46
C PHE A 232 6.22 20.58 2.11
N ASP A 233 4.93 20.75 1.86
CA ASP A 233 4.34 22.07 1.71
C ASP A 233 3.69 22.47 3.02
N ASP A 234 4.16 23.55 3.64
CA ASP A 234 3.69 24.01 4.94
C ASP A 234 2.43 24.91 4.83
N ASN A 235 2.02 25.27 3.61
CA ASN A 235 0.84 26.10 3.41
C ASN A 235 -0.46 25.29 3.55
N SER A 236 -1.22 25.49 4.64
CA SER A 236 -2.50 24.80 4.88
C SER A 236 -3.56 25.06 3.81
N GLU A 237 -3.43 26.13 3.04
CA GLU A 237 -4.38 26.53 2.00
C GLU A 237 -4.04 26.00 0.61
N THR A 238 -2.94 25.27 0.45
CA THR A 238 -2.65 24.60 -0.82
C THR A 238 -3.65 23.47 -1.05
N GLU A 239 -4.38 23.59 -2.16
CA GLU A 239 -5.32 22.60 -2.63
C GLU A 239 -4.93 22.17 -4.05
N LEU A 240 -5.12 20.89 -4.37
CA LEU A 240 -4.76 20.33 -5.67
C LEU A 240 -6.02 19.86 -6.43
N PHE A 241 -6.04 20.15 -7.73
CA PHE A 241 -7.11 19.80 -8.64
C PHE A 241 -6.54 19.26 -9.94
N TRP A 242 -7.29 18.38 -10.60
CA TRP A 242 -6.98 17.98 -11.96
C TRP A 242 -7.21 19.13 -12.94
N ASP A 243 -6.23 19.36 -13.81
CA ASP A 243 -6.43 20.07 -15.07
C ASP A 243 -6.50 19.07 -16.23
N GLU A 244 -5.65 18.04 -16.19
CA GLU A 244 -5.61 16.93 -17.14
C GLU A 244 -5.27 15.63 -16.41
N ALA A 245 -6.02 14.55 -16.66
CA ALA A 245 -5.78 13.20 -16.15
C ALA A 245 -6.12 12.17 -17.24
N VAL A 246 -5.16 11.91 -18.12
CA VAL A 246 -5.33 11.06 -19.30
C VAL A 246 -4.51 9.79 -19.16
N LEU A 247 -5.15 8.66 -19.41
CA LEU A 247 -4.53 7.34 -19.52
C LEU A 247 -4.66 6.82 -20.95
N LEU A 248 -3.55 6.40 -21.54
CA LEU A 248 -3.52 5.79 -22.87
C LEU A 248 -3.02 4.36 -22.76
N ASP A 249 -3.60 3.45 -23.54
CA ASP A 249 -3.06 2.10 -23.71
C ASP A 249 -1.82 2.08 -24.62
N SER A 250 -1.28 0.89 -24.84
CA SER A 250 -0.11 0.66 -25.71
C SER A 250 -0.33 1.03 -27.18
N LYS A 251 -1.59 1.19 -27.62
CA LYS A 251 -1.99 1.61 -28.96
C LYS A 251 -2.27 3.12 -29.03
N GLY A 252 -2.10 3.84 -27.92
CA GLY A 252 -2.39 5.27 -27.82
C GLY A 252 -3.88 5.60 -27.67
N LYS A 253 -4.74 4.59 -27.47
CA LYS A 253 -6.18 4.81 -27.24
C LYS A 253 -6.40 5.28 -25.81
N THR A 254 -7.23 6.30 -25.65
CA THR A 254 -7.64 6.79 -24.33
C THR A 254 -8.52 5.76 -23.60
N ILE A 255 -8.15 5.48 -22.35
CA ILE A 255 -8.89 4.63 -21.43
C ILE A 255 -9.80 5.51 -20.57
N PRO A 256 -11.09 5.17 -20.39
CA PRO A 256 -11.98 5.88 -19.48
C PRO A 256 -11.45 5.87 -18.05
N THR A 257 -11.43 7.04 -17.42
CA THR A 257 -10.93 7.22 -16.04
C THR A 257 -11.96 7.88 -15.15
N SER A 258 -11.82 7.62 -13.85
CA SER A 258 -12.52 8.31 -12.78
C SER A 258 -11.50 9.01 -11.90
N THR A 259 -11.73 10.28 -11.59
CA THR A 259 -10.80 11.11 -10.83
C THR A 259 -11.19 11.18 -9.36
N LEU A 260 -10.21 11.55 -8.55
CA LEU A 260 -10.31 11.87 -7.13
C LEU A 260 -9.53 13.16 -6.88
N SER A 261 -10.22 14.16 -6.34
CA SER A 261 -9.65 15.45 -5.95
C SER A 261 -10.60 16.14 -4.97
N LEU A 262 -10.23 17.33 -4.49
CA LEU A 262 -11.12 18.16 -3.68
C LEU A 262 -12.38 18.65 -4.41
N ALA A 263 -12.42 18.57 -5.76
CA ALA A 263 -13.63 18.86 -6.54
C ALA A 263 -14.69 17.75 -6.46
N ASN A 264 -14.28 16.54 -6.09
CA ASN A 264 -15.13 15.36 -6.05
C ASN A 264 -14.67 14.38 -4.94
N PRO A 265 -14.65 14.82 -3.67
CA PRO A 265 -14.20 13.99 -2.57
C PRO A 265 -15.22 12.87 -2.29
N PRO A 266 -14.79 11.66 -1.89
CA PRO A 266 -15.66 10.69 -1.25
C PRO A 266 -16.36 11.29 -0.02
N PRO A 267 -17.52 10.75 0.39
CA PRO A 267 -18.26 11.22 1.56
C PRO A 267 -17.35 11.37 2.79
N ASP A 268 -17.46 12.52 3.47
CA ASP A 268 -16.74 12.85 4.71
C ASP A 268 -15.20 12.89 4.63
N THR A 269 -14.60 12.78 3.45
CA THR A 269 -13.13 12.75 3.27
C THR A 269 -12.50 14.08 2.90
N LYS A 270 -13.28 15.15 2.69
CA LYS A 270 -12.76 16.44 2.22
C LYS A 270 -11.63 17.01 3.11
N PRO A 271 -11.74 17.04 4.46
CA PRO A 271 -10.65 17.52 5.31
C PRO A 271 -9.40 16.64 5.20
N PHE A 272 -9.59 15.32 5.13
CA PHE A 272 -8.53 14.34 4.96
C PHE A 272 -7.77 14.56 3.64
N LEU A 273 -8.47 14.66 2.51
CA LEU A 273 -7.85 14.95 1.21
C LEU A 273 -7.13 16.30 1.18
N LYS A 274 -7.66 17.33 1.85
CA LYS A 274 -6.99 18.63 1.97
C LYS A 274 -5.66 18.51 2.71
N SER A 275 -5.61 17.75 3.80
CA SER A 275 -4.37 17.51 4.56
C SER A 275 -3.31 16.73 3.75
N MET A 276 -3.73 15.80 2.90
CA MET A 276 -2.80 14.99 2.10
C MET A 276 -2.20 15.73 0.91
N LYS A 277 -2.82 16.82 0.43
CA LYS A 277 -2.45 17.57 -0.78
C LYS A 277 -2.23 16.65 -1.97
N PHE A 278 -3.32 16.01 -2.36
CA PHE A 278 -3.29 14.78 -3.13
C PHE A 278 -4.39 14.77 -4.19
N VAL A 279 -4.08 14.18 -5.34
CA VAL A 279 -5.06 13.83 -6.38
C VAL A 279 -4.80 12.42 -6.89
N ALA A 280 -5.86 11.71 -7.28
CA ALA A 280 -5.75 10.39 -7.90
C ALA A 280 -6.68 10.23 -9.09
N PHE A 281 -6.45 9.19 -9.88
CA PHE A 281 -7.46 8.65 -10.78
C PHE A 281 -7.25 7.15 -10.99
N VAL A 282 -8.29 6.46 -11.43
CA VAL A 282 -8.27 5.04 -11.82
C VAL A 282 -8.82 4.91 -13.23
N ALA A 283 -8.45 3.85 -13.94
CA ALA A 283 -9.26 3.38 -15.05
C ALA A 283 -10.55 2.77 -14.50
N ASN A 284 -11.67 2.97 -15.21
CA ASN A 284 -12.99 2.48 -14.77
C ASN A 284 -13.10 0.94 -14.78
N GLU A 285 -12.12 0.27 -15.37
CA GLU A 285 -11.98 -1.18 -15.45
C GLU A 285 -10.58 -1.58 -14.97
N PRO A 286 -10.35 -2.85 -14.55
CA PRO A 286 -9.01 -3.32 -14.25
C PRO A 286 -8.08 -3.16 -15.45
N PHE A 287 -6.79 -2.96 -15.18
CA PHE A 287 -5.84 -2.92 -16.29
C PHE A 287 -5.75 -4.29 -16.99
N SER A 288 -5.42 -4.24 -18.28
CA SER A 288 -5.09 -5.44 -19.04
C SER A 288 -3.77 -6.03 -18.52
N PRO A 289 -3.64 -7.37 -18.45
CA PRO A 289 -2.41 -8.00 -18.02
C PRO A 289 -1.25 -7.72 -18.99
N ASN A 290 -0.01 -7.67 -18.47
CA ASN A 290 1.24 -7.46 -19.20
C ASN A 290 1.17 -6.31 -20.23
N SER A 291 0.46 -5.25 -19.90
CA SER A 291 0.18 -4.15 -20.81
C SER A 291 0.92 -2.89 -20.38
N GLU A 292 1.40 -2.15 -21.36
CA GLU A 292 2.00 -0.82 -21.14
C GLU A 292 0.94 0.25 -21.23
N TYR A 293 1.00 1.19 -20.30
CA TYR A 293 0.14 2.37 -20.26
C TYR A 293 0.98 3.64 -20.26
N THR A 294 0.45 4.70 -20.88
CA THR A 294 1.02 6.05 -20.82
C THR A 294 0.09 6.96 -20.03
N VAL A 295 0.63 7.59 -18.99
CA VAL A 295 -0.05 8.61 -18.20
C VAL A 295 0.33 9.99 -18.72
N ARG A 296 -0.65 10.89 -18.87
CA ARG A 296 -0.45 12.32 -19.12
C ARG A 296 -1.26 13.11 -18.12
N THR A 297 -0.59 13.98 -17.37
CA THR A 297 -1.23 14.71 -16.27
C THR A 297 -0.82 16.16 -16.22
N LYS A 298 -1.77 16.98 -15.79
CA LYS A 298 -1.58 18.36 -15.34
C LYS A 298 -2.39 18.55 -14.06
N VAL A 299 -1.74 19.02 -13.02
CA VAL A 299 -2.37 19.36 -11.74
C VAL A 299 -2.25 20.86 -11.55
N LYS A 300 -3.36 21.48 -11.16
CA LYS A 300 -3.43 22.90 -10.82
C LYS A 300 -3.72 23.10 -9.35
N ASN A 301 -3.32 24.26 -8.85
CA ASN A 301 -3.66 24.70 -7.51
C ASN A 301 -5.02 25.43 -7.48
N GLN A 302 -5.44 25.89 -6.29
CA GLN A 302 -6.67 26.66 -6.08
C GLN A 302 -6.75 27.97 -6.88
N LEU A 303 -5.63 28.51 -7.35
CA LEU A 303 -5.56 29.71 -8.19
C LEU A 303 -5.62 29.40 -9.69
N GLY A 304 -5.78 28.12 -10.06
CA GLY A 304 -5.79 27.67 -11.45
C GLY A 304 -4.40 27.58 -12.11
N LYS A 305 -3.32 27.80 -11.36
CA LYS A 305 -1.94 27.68 -11.87
C LYS A 305 -1.54 26.22 -11.96
N ILE A 306 -0.99 25.79 -13.10
CA ILE A 306 -0.37 24.47 -13.24
C ILE A 306 0.85 24.38 -12.33
N VAL A 307 0.82 23.43 -11.39
CA VAL A 307 1.88 23.18 -10.39
C VAL A 307 2.61 21.86 -10.60
N PHE A 308 2.01 20.95 -11.37
CA PHE A 308 2.66 19.71 -11.80
C PHE A 308 2.20 19.35 -13.21
N GLN A 309 3.12 18.94 -14.06
CA GLN A 309 2.82 18.42 -15.39
C GLN A 309 3.83 17.32 -15.72
N LYS A 310 3.34 16.12 -16.05
CA LYS A 310 4.21 15.00 -16.42
C LYS A 310 3.52 14.02 -17.35
N THR A 311 4.32 13.43 -18.25
CA THR A 311 3.98 12.27 -19.07
C THR A 311 4.95 11.14 -18.75
N TRP A 312 4.45 9.95 -18.45
CA TRP A 312 5.29 8.77 -18.19
C TRP A 312 4.57 7.48 -18.56
N LYS A 313 5.31 6.37 -18.48
CA LYS A 313 4.80 5.03 -18.78
C LYS A 313 4.96 4.10 -17.58
N PHE A 314 4.16 3.05 -17.53
CA PHE A 314 4.32 1.92 -16.63
C PHE A 314 3.81 0.64 -17.32
N ARG A 315 4.16 -0.51 -16.76
CA ARG A 315 3.71 -1.83 -17.23
C ARG A 315 3.02 -2.60 -16.11
N THR A 316 1.95 -3.29 -16.46
CA THR A 316 1.19 -4.10 -15.51
C THR A 316 1.75 -5.50 -15.35
N GLU A 317 1.40 -6.15 -14.23
CA GLU A 317 1.71 -7.56 -14.00
C GLU A 317 1.03 -8.49 -15.02
N ALA A 318 1.59 -9.69 -15.19
CA ALA A 318 1.11 -10.64 -16.20
C ALA A 318 -0.20 -11.35 -15.83
N GLU A 319 -0.54 -11.39 -14.55
CA GLU A 319 -1.73 -12.05 -14.03
C GLU A 319 -2.30 -11.22 -12.88
N ASP A 320 -3.61 -11.32 -12.67
CA ASP A 320 -4.28 -10.61 -11.60
C ASP A 320 -3.89 -11.19 -10.23
N SER A 321 -2.86 -10.61 -9.61
CA SER A 321 -2.39 -11.06 -8.30
C SER A 321 -3.39 -10.78 -7.18
N PHE A 322 -4.42 -9.95 -7.44
CA PHE A 322 -5.48 -9.68 -6.47
C PHE A 322 -6.22 -10.96 -6.07
N PHE A 323 -6.65 -11.79 -7.03
CA PHE A 323 -7.46 -12.97 -6.68
C PHE A 323 -6.65 -14.06 -5.97
N LYS A 324 -5.37 -14.23 -6.30
CA LYS A 324 -4.47 -15.11 -5.55
C LYS A 324 -4.31 -14.69 -4.08
N THR A 325 -4.59 -13.42 -3.79
CA THR A 325 -4.27 -12.79 -2.51
C THR A 325 -5.52 -12.48 -1.67
N PHE A 326 -6.65 -12.16 -2.30
CA PHE A 326 -7.86 -11.61 -1.68
C PHE A 326 -9.18 -12.32 -2.03
N ALA A 327 -9.22 -13.22 -3.02
CA ALA A 327 -10.43 -13.96 -3.32
C ALA A 327 -10.70 -15.06 -2.29
N PRO A 328 -11.95 -15.34 -1.93
CA PRO A 328 -12.31 -16.70 -1.51
C PRO A 328 -11.89 -17.65 -2.63
N GLN A 329 -11.22 -18.75 -2.32
CA GLN A 329 -10.89 -19.75 -3.34
C GLN A 329 -12.12 -20.46 -3.92
N ASP A 330 -13.32 -20.20 -3.39
CA ASP A 330 -14.59 -20.65 -3.94
C ASP A 330 -15.54 -19.46 -4.11
N PRO A 331 -15.86 -19.03 -5.34
CA PRO A 331 -17.18 -18.48 -5.59
C PRO A 331 -18.16 -19.67 -5.56
N GLU A 332 -19.13 -19.64 -4.64
CA GLU A 332 -20.32 -20.50 -4.76
C GLU A 332 -21.05 -20.29 -6.10
#